data_AF-A0A350G138-F1
#
_entry.id   AF-A0A350G138-F1
#
_cell.length_a   1.000
_cell.length_b   1.000
_cell.length_c   1.000
_cell.angle_alpha   90.00
_cell.angle_beta   90.00
_cell.angle_gamma   90.00
#
_symmetry.space_group_name_H-M   'P 1'
#
loop_
_entity.id
_entity.type
_entity.pdbx_description
1 polymer ?
#
loop_
_entity_poly.entity_id
_entity_poly.type
_entity_poly.pdbx_seq_one_letter_code
_entity_poly.pdbx_strand_id
1 'polypeptide(L)'
;MMDIEFENQLRSIAAEMEYPPTPDIAGRFTARIKSTFRPRLFPRKLAWSLTVMLVLLSSLLLIPPARAAIIEFIQIGIVRIFPQPVEDVAPDIQKPSTATPNAELPSLIPLLNKISGETTLAGAQRTASYPLLLPTHPEGIGVPDHVYVQESEGEITVLAWMDSQQPGRVEMSLHFIPAGHWAINKMGPTVIEETEVKGHRALWTQGSYPLIMSNGTIDFIRLIEGHVLIWTNGDITYRLETDLSVEEAVMVAESLEPIR
;
A
#
# COMPACT_ATOMS: atom_id res chain seq x y z
N MET A 1 -75.65 7.19 16.73
CA MET A 1 -76.41 6.40 17.73
C MET A 1 -75.99 4.92 17.70
N MET A 2 -75.72 4.35 16.52
CA MET A 2 -75.28 2.96 16.33
C MET A 2 -73.88 2.62 16.91
N ASP A 3 -72.95 3.57 16.96
CA ASP A 3 -71.58 3.32 17.46
C ASP A 3 -71.49 3.09 18.97
N ILE A 4 -72.36 3.74 19.75
CA ILE A 4 -72.35 3.64 21.23
C ILE A 4 -72.92 2.30 21.68
N GLU A 5 -73.95 1.79 20.98
CA GLU A 5 -74.47 0.44 21.25
C GLU A 5 -73.43 -0.63 20.94
N PHE A 6 -72.69 -0.49 19.83
CA PHE A 6 -71.64 -1.43 19.47
C PHE A 6 -70.49 -1.44 20.49
N GLU A 7 -70.06 -0.27 20.96
CA GLU A 7 -69.03 -0.18 22.01
C GLU A 7 -69.49 -0.84 23.32
N ASN A 8 -70.74 -0.60 23.73
CA ASN A 8 -71.30 -1.20 24.94
C ASN A 8 -71.41 -2.73 24.82
N GLN A 9 -71.76 -3.23 23.64
CA GLN A 9 -71.85 -4.66 23.36
C GLN A 9 -70.47 -5.33 23.35
N LEU A 10 -69.44 -4.66 22.80
CA LEU A 10 -68.06 -5.14 22.86
C LEU A 10 -67.52 -5.19 24.30
N ARG A 11 -67.86 -4.19 25.13
CA ARG A 11 -67.44 -4.16 26.54
C ARG A 11 -68.09 -5.27 27.36
N SER A 12 -69.36 -5.62 27.09
CA SER A 12 -70.00 -6.73 27.81
C SER A 12 -69.36 -8.07 27.45
N ILE A 13 -69.07 -8.30 26.16
CA ILE A 13 -68.42 -9.53 25.69
C ILE A 13 -67.00 -9.64 26.26
N ALA A 14 -66.24 -8.54 26.28
CA ALA A 14 -64.89 -8.53 26.86
C ALA A 14 -64.89 -8.80 28.37
N ALA A 15 -65.93 -8.38 29.09
CA ALA A 15 -66.07 -8.62 30.53
C ALA A 15 -66.42 -10.08 30.87
N GLU A 16 -67.11 -10.80 29.97
CA GLU A 16 -67.40 -12.23 30.12
C GLU A 16 -66.23 -13.14 29.69
N MET A 17 -65.24 -12.61 28.98
CA MET A 17 -64.07 -13.38 28.55
C MET A 17 -63.03 -13.46 29.67
N GLU A 18 -62.96 -14.60 30.36
CA GLU A 18 -61.90 -14.88 31.32
C GLU A 18 -60.58 -15.11 30.58
N TYR A 19 -59.73 -14.07 30.57
CA TYR A 19 -58.42 -14.13 29.93
C TYR A 19 -57.45 -14.92 30.82
N PRO A 20 -56.77 -15.95 30.30
CA PRO A 20 -55.84 -16.74 31.10
C PRO A 20 -54.65 -15.88 31.52
N PRO A 21 -54.03 -16.15 32.70
CA PRO A 21 -52.85 -15.43 33.13
C PRO A 21 -51.74 -15.56 32.08
N THR A 22 -51.09 -14.46 31.74
CA THR A 22 -50.02 -14.42 30.74
C THR A 22 -48.95 -15.45 31.10
N PRO A 23 -48.63 -16.42 30.23
CA PRO A 23 -47.60 -17.41 30.50
C PRO A 23 -46.24 -16.75 30.76
N ASP A 24 -45.48 -17.24 31.74
CA ASP A 24 -44.11 -16.75 31.99
C ASP A 24 -43.14 -17.26 30.91
N ILE A 25 -43.10 -16.53 29.81
CA ILE A 25 -42.17 -16.78 28.69
C ILE A 25 -40.77 -16.27 29.06
N ALA A 26 -40.68 -15.16 29.81
CA ALA A 26 -39.42 -14.52 30.18
C ALA A 26 -38.56 -15.41 31.09
N GLY A 27 -39.16 -16.06 32.10
CA GLY A 27 -38.46 -16.99 32.99
C GLY A 27 -37.93 -18.22 32.25
N ARG A 28 -38.73 -18.77 31.32
CA ARG A 28 -38.33 -19.94 30.51
C ARG A 28 -37.16 -19.65 29.57
N PHE A 29 -37.10 -18.47 28.96
CA PHE A 29 -35.95 -18.07 28.12
C PHE A 29 -34.70 -17.82 28.96
N THR A 30 -34.83 -17.14 30.10
CA THR A 30 -33.68 -16.81 30.97
C THR A 30 -33.00 -18.07 31.51
N ALA A 31 -33.77 -19.08 31.88
CA ALA A 31 -33.24 -20.38 32.32
C ALA A 31 -32.48 -21.12 31.20
N ARG A 32 -32.96 -21.01 29.95
CA ARG A 32 -32.34 -21.68 28.80
C ARG A 32 -31.02 -21.02 28.40
N ILE A 33 -30.96 -19.68 28.40
CA ILE A 33 -29.75 -18.91 28.08
C ILE A 33 -28.64 -19.12 29.12
N LYS A 34 -28.99 -19.18 30.42
CA LYS A 34 -27.99 -19.47 31.47
C LYS A 34 -27.41 -20.88 31.42
N SER A 35 -28.11 -21.84 30.79
CA SER A 35 -27.64 -23.24 30.73
C SER A 35 -26.62 -23.51 29.64
N THR A 36 -26.55 -22.67 28.60
CA THR A 36 -25.66 -22.87 27.43
C THR A 36 -24.26 -22.29 27.60
N PHE A 37 -24.02 -21.47 28.63
CA PHE A 37 -22.71 -20.92 28.96
C PHE A 37 -22.21 -21.44 30.30
N ARG A 38 -21.91 -22.74 30.39
CA ARG A 38 -20.90 -23.19 31.34
C ARG A 38 -19.55 -22.96 30.67
N PRO A 39 -18.71 -21.99 31.11
CA PRO A 39 -17.36 -21.91 30.59
C PRO A 39 -16.69 -23.24 30.90
N ARG A 40 -16.34 -24.01 29.87
CA ARG A 40 -15.44 -25.14 30.03
C ARG A 40 -14.14 -24.53 30.52
N LEU A 41 -13.91 -24.59 31.83
CA LEU A 41 -12.69 -24.12 32.46
C LEU A 41 -11.55 -24.92 31.81
N PHE A 42 -10.79 -24.27 30.94
CA PHE A 42 -9.59 -24.86 30.36
C PHE A 42 -8.70 -25.36 31.51
N PRO A 43 -8.12 -26.56 31.40
CA PRO A 43 -7.29 -27.10 32.47
C PRO A 43 -6.19 -26.08 32.79
N ARG A 44 -6.03 -25.75 34.07
CA ARG A 44 -5.14 -24.67 34.56
C ARG A 44 -3.70 -24.80 34.03
N LYS A 45 -3.26 -26.03 33.71
CA LYS A 45 -1.98 -26.34 33.07
C LYS A 45 -1.89 -25.88 31.61
N LEU A 46 -2.97 -26.01 30.84
CA LEU A 46 -3.05 -25.54 29.46
C LEU A 46 -3.11 -24.01 29.41
N ALA A 47 -3.86 -23.39 30.33
CA ALA A 47 -3.85 -21.94 30.50
C ALA A 47 -2.43 -21.44 30.82
N TRP A 48 -1.71 -22.10 31.74
CA TRP A 48 -0.32 -21.77 32.07
C TRP A 48 0.63 -21.98 30.89
N SER A 49 0.49 -23.09 30.15
CA SER A 49 1.29 -23.34 28.95
C SER A 49 1.09 -22.25 27.89
N LEU A 50 -0.16 -21.81 27.70
CA LEU A 50 -0.50 -20.74 26.77
C LEU A 50 0.07 -19.40 27.26
N THR A 51 -0.04 -19.10 28.55
CA THR A 51 0.56 -17.90 29.14
C THR A 51 2.07 -17.88 28.98
N VAL A 52 2.75 -18.99 29.28
CA VAL A 52 4.21 -19.12 29.10
C VAL A 52 4.56 -18.94 27.62
N MET A 53 3.84 -19.59 26.71
CA MET A 53 4.05 -19.42 25.27
C MET A 53 3.87 -17.95 24.83
N LEU A 54 2.84 -17.26 25.31
CA LEU A 54 2.56 -15.86 24.96
C LEU A 54 3.60 -14.90 25.53
N VAL A 55 4.10 -15.17 26.74
CA VAL A 55 5.23 -14.43 27.36
C VAL A 55 6.51 -14.68 26.56
N LEU A 56 6.76 -15.91 26.13
CA LEU A 56 7.94 -16.27 25.33
C LEU A 56 7.88 -15.59 23.95
N LEU A 57 6.72 -15.63 23.29
CA LEU A 57 6.47 -14.92 22.03
C LEU A 57 6.63 -13.39 22.18
N SER A 58 6.08 -12.83 23.27
CA SER A 58 6.25 -11.40 23.61
C SER A 58 7.69 -11.03 23.94
N SER A 59 8.45 -11.93 24.56
CA SER A 59 9.86 -11.71 24.85
C SER A 59 10.71 -11.73 23.59
N LEU A 60 10.33 -12.54 22.59
CA LEU A 60 10.96 -12.56 21.27
C LEU A 60 10.75 -11.21 20.55
N LEU A 61 9.57 -10.62 20.73
CA LEU A 61 9.28 -9.24 20.32
C LEU A 61 10.07 -8.20 21.12
N LEU A 62 10.89 -8.51 22.13
CA LEU A 62 11.79 -7.52 22.77
C LEU A 62 13.22 -7.60 22.23
N ILE A 63 13.55 -8.65 21.49
CA ILE A 63 14.90 -8.91 20.96
C ILE A 63 15.06 -8.12 19.65
N PRO A 64 15.99 -7.14 19.56
CA PRO A 64 16.16 -6.32 18.35
C PRO A 64 16.34 -7.12 17.04
N PRO A 65 17.17 -8.18 16.97
CA PRO A 65 17.30 -8.95 15.72
C PRO A 65 16.04 -9.75 15.35
N ALA A 66 15.23 -10.19 16.32
CA ALA A 66 13.98 -10.90 16.03
C ALA A 66 12.90 -9.97 15.49
N ARG A 67 12.82 -8.72 15.98
CA ARG A 67 11.99 -7.68 15.37
C ARG A 67 12.44 -7.39 13.93
N ALA A 68 13.74 -7.27 13.71
CA ALA A 68 14.29 -6.98 12.38
C ALA A 68 13.90 -8.07 11.37
N ALA A 69 14.02 -9.35 11.72
CA ALA A 69 13.67 -10.46 10.83
C ALA A 69 12.16 -10.52 10.48
N ILE A 70 11.27 -10.21 11.43
CA ILE A 70 9.81 -10.15 11.17
C ILE A 70 9.47 -8.97 10.26
N ILE A 71 10.15 -7.84 10.47
CA ILE A 71 9.99 -6.63 9.69
C ILE A 71 10.49 -6.85 8.26
N GLU A 72 11.64 -7.50 8.09
CA GLU A 72 12.21 -7.90 6.79
C GLU A 72 11.30 -8.86 6.01
N PHE A 73 10.62 -9.80 6.69
CA PHE A 73 9.66 -10.70 6.04
C PHE A 73 8.40 -9.98 5.48
N ILE A 74 7.97 -8.89 6.13
CA ILE A 74 6.81 -8.08 5.71
C ILE A 74 7.23 -6.97 4.72
N GLN A 75 8.53 -6.74 4.55
CA GLN A 75 9.09 -5.68 3.73
C GLN A 75 9.72 -6.23 2.45
N ILE A 76 9.60 -5.49 1.35
CA ILE A 76 10.49 -5.67 0.20
C ILE A 76 11.40 -4.44 0.21
N GLY A 77 12.60 -4.68 0.74
CA GLY A 77 13.55 -3.64 1.14
C GLY A 77 12.91 -2.59 2.03
N ILE A 78 12.76 -1.39 1.50
CA ILE A 78 12.25 -0.20 2.19
C ILE A 78 10.72 -0.10 2.25
N VAL A 79 9.96 -0.94 1.53
CA VAL A 79 8.49 -0.83 1.42
C VAL A 79 7.79 -1.59 2.55
N ARG A 80 7.01 -0.88 3.39
CA ARG A 80 6.13 -1.49 4.40
C ARG A 80 4.79 -1.90 3.79
N ILE A 81 4.53 -3.20 3.71
CA ILE A 81 3.22 -3.72 3.32
C ILE A 81 2.27 -3.57 4.51
N PHE A 82 1.40 -2.56 4.47
CA PHE A 82 0.21 -2.55 5.33
C PHE A 82 -0.92 -3.20 4.52
N PRO A 83 -1.45 -4.38 4.92
CA PRO A 83 -2.70 -4.84 4.37
C PRO A 83 -3.76 -3.81 4.75
N GLN A 84 -4.21 -3.01 3.78
CA GLN A 84 -5.41 -2.21 3.99
C GLN A 84 -6.57 -3.19 4.19
N PRO A 85 -7.39 -3.04 5.24
CA PRO A 85 -8.68 -3.70 5.27
C PRO A 85 -9.40 -3.29 3.99
N VAL A 86 -9.95 -4.26 3.27
CA VAL A 86 -10.96 -3.99 2.25
C VAL A 86 -12.18 -3.45 3.00
N GLU A 87 -12.14 -2.18 3.37
CA GLU A 87 -13.35 -1.47 3.75
C GLU A 87 -14.13 -1.27 2.46
N ASP A 88 -15.32 -1.87 2.42
CA ASP A 88 -16.32 -1.60 1.41
C ASP A 88 -16.51 -0.08 1.29
N VAL A 89 -15.86 0.53 0.30
CA VAL A 89 -16.01 1.95 -0.01
C VAL A 89 -17.41 2.12 -0.58
N ALA A 90 -18.34 2.51 0.29
CA ALA A 90 -19.53 3.24 -0.11
C ALA A 90 -19.12 4.37 -1.06
N PRO A 91 -19.86 4.63 -2.14
CA PRO A 91 -19.41 5.51 -3.22
C PRO A 91 -19.27 6.93 -2.69
N ASP A 92 -18.05 7.33 -2.35
CA ASP A 92 -17.74 8.72 -2.09
C ASP A 92 -17.77 9.44 -3.43
N ILE A 93 -18.42 10.59 -3.39
CA ILE A 93 -18.92 11.33 -4.53
C ILE A 93 -17.72 11.76 -5.36
N GLN A 94 -17.58 11.12 -6.53
CA GLN A 94 -16.81 11.64 -7.65
C GLN A 94 -17.22 13.10 -7.85
N LYS A 95 -16.35 14.04 -7.49
CA LYS A 95 -16.37 15.35 -8.13
C LYS A 95 -16.05 15.05 -9.60
N PRO A 96 -16.97 15.29 -10.54
CA PRO A 96 -16.65 15.10 -11.94
C PRO A 96 -15.54 16.10 -12.29
N SER A 97 -14.33 15.59 -12.56
CA SER A 97 -13.41 16.33 -13.42
C SER A 97 -14.16 16.55 -14.72
N THR A 98 -14.60 17.79 -14.94
CA THR A 98 -15.18 18.21 -16.20
C THR A 98 -14.12 17.94 -17.26
N ALA A 99 -14.30 16.86 -18.02
CA ALA A 99 -13.53 16.57 -19.21
C ALA A 99 -13.83 17.68 -20.22
N THR A 100 -13.05 18.75 -20.19
CA THR A 100 -12.89 19.62 -21.34
C THR A 100 -12.06 18.82 -22.36
N PRO A 101 -12.62 18.44 -23.52
CA PRO A 101 -11.83 17.79 -24.55
C PRO A 101 -10.82 18.82 -25.05
N ASN A 102 -9.53 18.43 -25.12
CA ASN A 102 -8.39 19.21 -25.61
C ASN A 102 -7.57 20.00 -24.57
N ALA A 103 -7.27 19.41 -23.41
CA ALA A 103 -6.06 19.76 -22.67
C ALA A 103 -4.97 18.76 -23.07
N GLU A 104 -3.98 19.22 -23.85
CA GLU A 104 -2.70 18.55 -23.99
C GLU A 104 -2.21 18.18 -22.58
N LEU A 105 -1.75 16.94 -22.36
CA LEU A 105 -1.14 16.58 -21.08
C LEU A 105 -0.10 17.67 -20.76
N PRO A 106 -0.12 18.28 -19.56
CA PRO A 106 0.88 19.26 -19.22
C PRO A 106 2.25 18.60 -19.41
N SER A 107 3.07 19.20 -20.27
CA SER A 107 4.45 18.76 -20.48
C SER A 107 5.09 18.52 -19.11
N LEU A 108 5.74 17.37 -18.91
CA LEU A 108 6.43 17.05 -17.66
C LEU A 108 7.83 17.71 -17.62
N ILE A 109 8.29 18.28 -18.73
CA ILE A 109 9.58 18.99 -18.84
C ILE A 109 9.73 20.11 -17.78
N PRO A 110 8.73 21.00 -17.55
CA PRO A 110 8.82 22.01 -16.51
C PRO A 110 8.86 21.43 -15.09
N LEU A 111 8.42 20.18 -14.90
CA LEU A 111 8.50 19.47 -13.62
C LEU A 111 9.87 18.86 -13.40
N LEU A 112 10.42 18.20 -14.43
CA LEU A 112 11.78 17.67 -14.46
C LEU A 112 12.83 18.75 -14.15
N ASN A 113 12.67 19.95 -14.73
CA ASN A 113 13.54 21.10 -14.46
C ASN A 113 13.44 21.64 -13.02
N LYS A 114 12.39 21.26 -12.28
CA LYS A 114 12.20 21.63 -10.88
C LYS A 114 12.68 20.56 -9.92
N ILE A 115 13.12 19.40 -10.38
CA ILE A 115 13.70 18.38 -9.51
C ILE A 115 15.11 18.82 -9.11
N SER A 116 15.47 18.64 -7.84
CA SER A 116 16.81 18.95 -7.35
C SER A 116 17.83 17.89 -7.81
N GLY A 117 19.09 18.33 -7.99
CA GLY A 117 20.21 17.41 -8.17
C GLY A 117 20.42 16.89 -9.58
N GLU A 118 19.94 17.59 -10.61
CA GLU A 118 20.20 17.21 -12.01
C GLU A 118 21.70 17.18 -12.30
N THR A 119 22.16 16.10 -12.93
CA THR A 119 23.56 15.84 -13.25
C THR A 119 23.66 14.98 -14.50
N THR A 120 24.88 14.66 -14.91
CA THR A 120 25.13 13.70 -16.00
C THR A 120 25.23 12.29 -15.43
N LEU A 121 25.01 11.26 -16.25
CA LEU A 121 25.21 9.86 -15.85
C LEU A 121 26.61 9.62 -15.27
N ALA A 122 27.65 10.18 -15.90
CA ALA A 122 29.03 10.09 -15.40
C ALA A 122 29.25 10.87 -14.10
N GLY A 123 28.51 11.97 -13.89
CA GLY A 123 28.49 12.70 -12.63
C GLY A 123 27.86 11.86 -11.53
N ALA A 124 26.69 11.27 -11.80
CA ALA A 124 26.00 10.39 -10.86
C ALA A 124 26.84 9.19 -10.47
N GLN A 125 27.55 8.53 -11.42
CA GLN A 125 28.42 7.41 -11.10
C GLN A 125 29.58 7.77 -10.16
N ARG A 126 29.99 9.04 -10.11
CA ARG A 126 31.06 9.52 -9.19
C ARG A 126 30.53 9.91 -7.82
N THR A 127 29.28 10.37 -7.74
CA THR A 127 28.63 10.74 -6.49
C THR A 127 28.05 9.51 -5.79
N ALA A 128 27.46 8.60 -6.58
CA ALA A 128 26.80 7.39 -6.14
C ALA A 128 27.69 6.52 -5.27
N SER A 129 27.25 6.30 -4.04
CA SER A 129 27.86 5.34 -3.12
C SER A 129 27.58 3.87 -3.48
N TYR A 130 26.87 3.62 -4.58
CA TYR A 130 26.45 2.31 -5.07
C TYR A 130 26.61 2.20 -6.60
N PRO A 131 26.77 0.97 -7.15
CA PRO A 131 26.89 0.78 -8.58
C PRO A 131 25.56 1.12 -9.29
N LEU A 132 25.63 2.08 -10.22
CA LEU A 132 24.50 2.38 -11.09
C LEU A 132 24.32 1.26 -12.11
N LEU A 133 23.08 0.81 -12.27
CA LEU A 133 22.69 -0.21 -13.23
C LEU A 133 21.87 0.43 -14.35
N LEU A 134 22.04 -0.03 -15.58
CA LEU A 134 21.23 0.39 -16.72
C LEU A 134 20.49 -0.80 -17.32
N PRO A 135 19.24 -0.61 -17.77
CA PRO A 135 18.51 -1.63 -18.51
C PRO A 135 19.16 -1.86 -19.87
N THR A 136 19.21 -3.12 -20.27
CA THR A 136 19.62 -3.53 -21.63
C THR A 136 18.42 -3.94 -22.49
N HIS A 137 17.23 -4.01 -21.90
CA HIS A 137 15.96 -4.26 -22.55
C HIS A 137 15.02 -3.03 -22.46
N PRO A 138 14.24 -2.71 -23.51
CA PRO A 138 14.35 -3.27 -24.87
C PRO A 138 15.70 -2.95 -25.52
N GLU A 139 16.09 -3.73 -26.53
CA GLU A 139 17.32 -3.46 -27.27
C GLU A 139 17.27 -2.03 -27.85
N GLY A 140 18.35 -1.27 -27.62
CA GLY A 140 18.43 0.11 -28.11
C GLY A 140 17.79 1.18 -27.21
N ILE A 141 17.38 0.83 -25.98
CA ILE A 141 16.86 1.80 -25.00
C ILE A 141 17.82 2.98 -24.73
N GLY A 142 19.13 2.74 -24.86
CA GLY A 142 20.15 3.78 -24.74
C GLY A 142 20.36 4.27 -23.30
N VAL A 143 20.96 5.45 -23.19
CA VAL A 143 21.24 6.11 -21.91
C VAL A 143 20.04 6.94 -21.47
N PRO A 144 19.85 7.18 -20.16
CA PRO A 144 18.79 8.06 -19.68
C PRO A 144 18.98 9.50 -20.17
N ASP A 145 17.87 10.17 -20.49
CA ASP A 145 17.83 11.57 -20.91
C ASP A 145 18.08 12.52 -19.74
N HIS A 146 17.56 12.17 -18.56
CA HIS A 146 17.75 12.95 -17.33
C HIS A 146 18.26 12.07 -16.19
N VAL A 147 19.18 12.62 -15.41
CA VAL A 147 19.77 11.95 -14.24
C VAL A 147 19.76 12.91 -13.06
N TYR A 148 19.25 12.46 -11.93
CA TYR A 148 19.19 13.23 -10.69
C TYR A 148 19.85 12.47 -9.56
N VAL A 149 20.64 13.18 -8.75
CA VAL A 149 21.18 12.68 -7.48
C VAL A 149 20.74 13.62 -6.37
N GLN A 150 19.84 13.14 -5.52
CA GLN A 150 19.28 13.92 -4.42
C GLN A 150 20.00 13.57 -3.12
N GLU A 151 20.62 14.57 -2.51
CA GLU A 151 21.27 14.46 -1.20
C GLU A 151 20.36 15.05 -0.12
N SER A 152 19.56 14.20 0.54
CA SER A 152 18.68 14.61 1.64
C SER A 152 18.52 13.47 2.61
N GLU A 153 19.41 13.44 3.60
CA GLU A 153 19.54 12.34 4.58
C GLU A 153 19.80 10.98 3.92
N GLY A 154 20.61 11.01 2.86
CA GLY A 154 21.09 9.89 2.06
C GLY A 154 20.92 10.16 0.57
N GLU A 155 21.63 9.41 -0.26
CA GLU A 155 21.66 9.59 -1.71
C GLU A 155 20.54 8.82 -2.42
N ILE A 156 19.69 9.49 -3.20
CA ILE A 156 18.74 8.84 -4.12
C ILE A 156 19.16 9.20 -5.55
N THR A 157 19.32 8.18 -6.41
CA THR A 157 19.53 8.39 -7.84
C THR A 157 18.25 8.12 -8.60
N VAL A 158 17.88 9.03 -9.50
CA VAL A 158 16.75 8.87 -10.42
C VAL A 158 17.27 8.98 -11.84
N LEU A 159 17.00 7.97 -12.65
CA LEU A 159 17.26 7.93 -14.08
C LEU A 159 15.92 8.02 -14.80
N ALA A 160 15.78 8.88 -15.81
CA ALA A 160 14.55 9.03 -16.57
C ALA A 160 14.82 8.98 -18.07
N TRP A 161 14.01 8.20 -18.79
CA TRP A 161 13.96 8.09 -20.24
C TRP A 161 12.69 8.77 -20.76
N MET A 162 12.84 9.59 -21.79
CA MET A 162 11.76 10.38 -22.39
C MET A 162 11.19 9.64 -23.60
N ASP A 163 9.88 9.78 -23.81
CA ASP A 163 9.20 9.23 -24.97
C ASP A 163 9.69 9.93 -26.25
N SER A 164 10.32 9.17 -27.14
CA SER A 164 10.86 9.68 -28.40
C SER A 164 9.78 10.19 -29.37
N GLN A 165 8.56 9.66 -29.28
CA GLN A 165 7.41 10.04 -30.11
C GLN A 165 6.62 11.20 -29.49
N GLN A 166 6.68 11.36 -28.17
CA GLN A 166 5.98 12.40 -27.42
C GLN A 166 6.95 13.24 -26.58
N PRO A 167 7.60 14.24 -27.19
CA PRO A 167 8.52 15.13 -26.48
C PRO A 167 7.85 15.77 -25.26
N GLY A 168 8.29 15.37 -24.08
CA GLY A 168 7.79 15.88 -22.80
C GLY A 168 6.95 14.91 -21.97
N ARG A 169 6.83 13.67 -22.41
CA ARG A 169 6.37 12.55 -21.60
C ARG A 169 7.57 11.73 -21.13
N VAL A 170 7.58 11.35 -19.85
CA VAL A 170 8.54 10.35 -19.33
C VAL A 170 7.97 8.98 -19.68
N GLU A 171 8.74 8.16 -20.38
CA GLU A 171 8.38 6.79 -20.74
C GLU A 171 8.69 5.83 -19.58
N MET A 172 9.84 6.05 -18.93
CA MET A 172 10.32 5.18 -17.87
C MET A 172 11.21 5.95 -16.89
N SER A 173 11.11 5.63 -15.60
CA SER A 173 12.08 6.10 -14.61
C SER A 173 12.53 4.98 -13.67
N LEU A 174 13.84 4.96 -13.38
CA LEU A 174 14.46 3.99 -12.48
C LEU A 174 15.10 4.72 -11.30
N HIS A 175 14.73 4.28 -10.10
CA HIS A 175 15.14 4.89 -8.85
C HIS A 175 15.99 3.92 -8.05
N PHE A 176 17.07 4.43 -7.48
CA PHE A 176 17.98 3.73 -6.60
C PHE A 176 17.83 4.34 -5.22
N ILE A 177 17.37 3.53 -4.26
CA ILE A 177 17.09 4.01 -2.92
C ILE A 177 17.83 3.13 -1.91
N PRO A 178 18.93 3.63 -1.31
CA PRO A 178 19.66 2.93 -0.27
C PRO A 178 18.83 2.68 0.98
N ALA A 179 19.20 1.63 1.72
CA ALA A 179 18.67 1.36 3.04
C ALA A 179 18.89 2.55 4.00
N GLY A 180 17.88 2.90 4.79
CA GLY A 180 17.93 3.97 5.80
C GLY A 180 17.16 5.26 5.45
N HIS A 181 16.67 5.41 4.22
CA HIS A 181 15.90 6.60 3.83
C HIS A 181 14.50 6.69 4.47
N TRP A 182 14.17 7.88 4.97
CA TRP A 182 12.89 8.16 5.65
C TRP A 182 11.68 8.18 4.71
N ALA A 183 11.88 8.45 3.42
CA ALA A 183 10.85 8.66 2.38
C ALA A 183 9.81 7.53 2.26
N ILE A 184 10.05 6.43 2.95
CA ILE A 184 9.53 5.09 2.65
C ILE A 184 8.95 4.45 3.91
N ASN A 185 9.35 4.94 5.08
CA ASN A 185 8.83 4.49 6.37
C ASN A 185 7.34 4.83 6.60
N LYS A 186 6.70 5.60 5.71
CA LYS A 186 5.37 6.18 5.94
C LYS A 186 4.26 5.81 4.95
N MET A 187 4.55 5.18 3.81
CA MET A 187 3.53 4.95 2.78
C MET A 187 3.67 3.53 2.22
N GLY A 188 2.77 2.63 2.61
CA GLY A 188 2.62 1.34 1.93
C GLY A 188 1.88 1.59 0.62
N PRO A 189 2.50 1.33 -0.55
CA PRO A 189 1.81 1.49 -1.82
C PRO A 189 0.65 0.51 -1.92
N THR A 190 -0.37 0.82 -2.72
CA THR A 190 -1.43 -0.13 -3.03
C THR A 190 -0.81 -1.25 -3.87
N VAL A 191 -0.61 -2.41 -3.25
CA VAL A 191 -0.08 -3.60 -3.92
C VAL A 191 -1.18 -4.18 -4.79
N ILE A 192 -0.91 -4.23 -6.08
CA ILE A 192 -1.81 -4.84 -7.07
C ILE A 192 -1.47 -6.33 -7.17
N GLU A 193 -0.18 -6.65 -7.30
CA GLU A 193 0.31 -8.01 -7.50
C GLU A 193 1.73 -8.17 -6.92
N GLU A 194 2.07 -9.41 -6.52
CA GLU A 194 3.44 -9.79 -6.18
C GLU A 194 4.06 -10.60 -7.32
N THR A 195 5.32 -10.31 -7.64
CA THR A 195 6.09 -10.97 -8.70
C THR A 195 7.54 -11.18 -8.25
N GLU A 196 8.43 -11.50 -9.19
CA GLU A 196 9.85 -11.75 -8.92
C GLU A 196 10.73 -11.10 -9.99
N VAL A 197 11.90 -10.62 -9.56
CA VAL A 197 12.97 -10.12 -10.44
C VAL A 197 14.26 -10.86 -10.08
N LYS A 198 14.78 -11.73 -10.96
CA LYS A 198 16.03 -12.50 -10.72
C LYS A 198 16.08 -13.20 -9.35
N GLY A 199 15.04 -13.91 -8.90
CA GLY A 199 15.05 -14.52 -7.56
C GLY A 199 14.54 -13.63 -6.43
N HIS A 200 14.41 -12.33 -6.66
CA HIS A 200 14.06 -11.36 -5.61
C HIS A 200 12.58 -11.04 -5.65
N ARG A 201 11.91 -11.16 -4.51
CA ARG A 201 10.50 -10.79 -4.37
C ARG A 201 10.29 -9.32 -4.78
N ALA A 202 9.28 -9.09 -5.62
CA ALA A 202 8.97 -7.79 -6.17
C ALA A 202 7.47 -7.47 -6.00
N LEU A 203 7.14 -6.18 -5.88
CA LEU A 203 5.77 -5.68 -5.81
C LEU A 203 5.43 -4.90 -7.07
N TRP A 204 4.29 -5.21 -7.65
CA TRP A 204 3.65 -4.39 -8.66
C TRP A 204 2.60 -3.51 -8.00
N THR A 205 2.76 -2.20 -8.12
CA THR A 205 2.02 -1.22 -7.31
C THR A 205 1.57 -0.01 -8.11
N GLN A 206 0.71 0.81 -7.51
CA GLN A 206 0.29 2.10 -8.06
C GLN A 206 0.35 3.19 -6.98
N GLY A 207 0.86 4.37 -7.32
CA GLY A 207 0.86 5.55 -6.44
C GLY A 207 2.04 6.50 -6.64
N SER A 208 1.85 7.77 -6.30
CA SER A 208 2.90 8.80 -6.34
C SER A 208 4.00 8.56 -5.30
N TYR A 209 5.15 9.21 -5.46
CA TYR A 209 6.27 9.13 -4.52
C TYR A 209 6.89 10.50 -4.26
N PRO A 210 7.56 10.69 -3.11
CA PRO A 210 8.20 11.96 -2.82
C PRO A 210 9.42 12.19 -3.70
N LEU A 211 9.49 13.35 -4.33
CA LEU A 211 10.67 13.91 -4.97
C LEU A 211 11.04 15.23 -4.28
N ILE A 212 12.34 15.54 -4.24
CA ILE A 212 12.81 16.82 -3.73
C ILE A 212 12.91 17.81 -4.88
N MET A 213 12.19 18.91 -4.71
CA MET A 213 12.20 20.03 -5.63
C MET A 213 13.45 20.91 -5.42
N SER A 214 13.85 21.64 -6.44
CA SER A 214 15.01 22.54 -6.44
C SER A 214 14.87 23.72 -5.47
N ASN A 215 13.65 24.02 -5.03
CA ASN A 215 13.38 24.97 -3.94
C ASN A 215 13.56 24.36 -2.53
N GLY A 216 13.95 23.08 -2.43
CA GLY A 216 14.12 22.35 -1.18
C GLY A 216 12.84 21.74 -0.59
N THR A 217 11.69 21.94 -1.23
CA THR A 217 10.41 21.35 -0.81
C THR A 217 10.34 19.89 -1.24
N ILE A 218 9.80 19.03 -0.38
CA ILE A 218 9.41 17.67 -0.76
C ILE A 218 8.00 17.72 -1.35
N ASP A 219 7.84 17.21 -2.56
CA ASP A 219 6.54 17.12 -3.23
C ASP A 219 6.25 15.67 -3.67
N PHE A 220 4.98 15.28 -3.66
CA PHE A 220 4.56 13.94 -4.06
C PHE A 220 4.22 13.94 -5.53
N ILE A 221 5.24 13.73 -6.35
CA ILE A 221 5.13 13.78 -7.79
C ILE A 221 4.97 12.36 -8.32
N ARG A 222 4.25 12.26 -9.43
CA ARG A 222 4.21 11.08 -10.27
C ARG A 222 4.83 11.48 -11.60
N LEU A 223 6.01 10.96 -11.91
CA LEU A 223 6.66 11.24 -13.20
C LEU A 223 5.93 10.53 -14.33
N ILE A 224 5.34 9.38 -14.05
CA ILE A 224 4.65 8.56 -15.05
C ILE A 224 3.29 8.17 -14.52
N GLU A 225 2.24 8.41 -15.31
CA GLU A 225 0.91 7.84 -15.08
C GLU A 225 0.91 6.33 -15.37
N GLY A 226 1.68 5.57 -14.59
CA GLY A 226 1.87 4.14 -14.78
C GLY A 226 2.00 3.35 -13.48
N HIS A 227 2.39 2.10 -13.63
CA HIS A 227 2.62 1.20 -12.52
C HIS A 227 4.06 1.31 -12.05
N VAL A 228 4.31 0.71 -10.90
CA VAL A 228 5.59 0.77 -10.23
C VAL A 228 5.99 -0.63 -9.78
N LEU A 229 7.07 -1.14 -10.36
CA LEU A 229 7.74 -2.37 -9.92
C LEU A 229 8.77 -2.02 -8.85
N ILE A 230 8.66 -2.63 -7.67
CA ILE A 230 9.56 -2.39 -6.55
C ILE A 230 10.20 -3.71 -6.11
N TRP A 231 11.52 -3.78 -6.11
CA TRP A 231 12.27 -4.95 -5.64
C TRP A 231 13.56 -4.52 -4.98
N THR A 232 14.22 -5.44 -4.28
CA THR A 232 15.46 -5.15 -3.55
C THR A 232 16.54 -6.13 -3.93
N ASN A 233 17.75 -5.63 -4.13
CA ASN A 233 18.94 -6.44 -4.32
C ASN A 233 20.07 -5.83 -3.47
N GLY A 234 20.50 -6.58 -2.45
CA GLY A 234 21.39 -6.07 -1.41
C GLY A 234 20.74 -4.94 -0.61
N ASP A 235 21.49 -3.86 -0.38
CA ASP A 235 21.05 -2.69 0.38
C ASP A 235 20.35 -1.62 -0.47
N ILE A 236 20.08 -1.91 -1.74
CA ILE A 236 19.41 -1.01 -2.67
C ILE A 236 18.03 -1.53 -2.99
N THR A 237 17.03 -0.68 -2.78
CA THR A 237 15.71 -0.89 -3.34
C THR A 237 15.59 -0.12 -4.65
N TYR A 238 15.13 -0.86 -5.65
CA TYR A 238 14.88 -0.37 -6.98
C TYR A 238 13.40 -0.11 -7.14
N ARG A 239 13.07 1.00 -7.79
CA ARG A 239 11.71 1.35 -8.17
C ARG A 239 11.71 1.73 -9.63
N LEU A 240 11.04 0.92 -10.45
CA LEU A 240 10.86 1.13 -11.87
C LEU A 240 9.44 1.63 -12.11
N GLU A 241 9.30 2.87 -12.57
CA GLU A 241 8.02 3.44 -12.98
C GLU A 241 7.90 3.39 -14.49
N THR A 242 6.75 2.91 -14.98
CA THR A 242 6.49 2.75 -16.41
C THR A 242 5.01 2.51 -16.68
N ASP A 243 4.55 2.76 -17.91
CA ASP A 243 3.23 2.36 -18.40
C ASP A 243 3.22 0.96 -19.04
N LEU A 244 4.36 0.27 -19.07
CA LEU A 244 4.49 -1.13 -19.52
C LEU A 244 3.68 -2.11 -18.67
N SER A 245 3.45 -3.29 -19.23
CA SER A 245 2.88 -4.44 -18.50
C SER A 245 3.83 -4.93 -17.39
N VAL A 246 3.31 -5.72 -16.45
CA VAL A 246 4.14 -6.27 -15.35
C VAL A 246 5.23 -7.19 -15.92
N GLU A 247 4.92 -7.98 -16.95
CA GLU A 247 5.88 -8.88 -17.60
C GLU A 247 7.02 -8.10 -18.27
N GLU A 248 6.69 -7.02 -18.99
CA GLU A 248 7.69 -6.16 -19.63
C GLU A 248 8.53 -5.40 -18.60
N ALA A 249 7.91 -4.88 -17.55
CA ALA A 249 8.63 -4.21 -16.47
C ALA A 249 9.61 -5.18 -15.77
N VAL A 250 9.21 -6.44 -15.56
CA VAL A 250 10.10 -7.48 -15.04
C VAL A 250 11.25 -7.74 -16.02
N MET A 251 11.00 -7.89 -17.32
CA MET A 251 12.07 -8.06 -18.31
C MET A 251 13.09 -6.90 -18.28
N VAL A 252 12.61 -5.66 -18.18
CA VAL A 252 13.49 -4.48 -18.02
C VAL A 252 14.31 -4.60 -16.74
N ALA A 253 13.69 -4.91 -15.60
CA ALA A 253 14.35 -5.04 -14.31
C ALA A 253 15.39 -6.18 -14.28
N GLU A 254 15.11 -7.30 -14.94
CA GLU A 254 16.04 -8.42 -15.10
C GLU A 254 17.17 -8.10 -16.08
N SER A 255 16.99 -7.14 -16.99
CA SER A 255 18.02 -6.73 -17.95
C SER A 255 19.09 -5.80 -17.36
N LEU A 256 18.93 -5.38 -16.09
CA LEU A 256 19.84 -4.43 -15.45
C LEU A 256 21.28 -4.97 -15.35
N GLU A 257 22.23 -4.18 -15.88
CA GLU A 257 23.67 -4.42 -15.82
C GLU A 257 24.44 -3.19 -15.31
N PRO A 258 25.59 -3.37 -14.63
CA PRO A 258 26.44 -2.25 -14.23
C PRO A 258 26.99 -1.46 -15.43
N ILE A 259 27.11 -0.14 -15.25
CA ILE A 259 27.81 0.72 -16.22
C ILE A 259 29.28 0.27 -16.31
N ARG A 260 29.75 -0.02 -17.52
CA ARG A 260 31.15 -0.41 -17.80
C ARG A 260 32.06 0.80 -18.00
#